data_AF-A0A261GF75-F1
#
_entry.id   AF-A0A261GF75-F1
#
_cell.length_a   1.000
_cell.length_b   1.000
_cell.length_c   1.000
_cell.angle_alpha   90.00
_cell.angle_beta   90.00
_cell.angle_gamma   90.00
#
_symmetry.space_group_name_H-M   'P 1'
#
loop_
_entity.id
_entity.type
_entity.pdbx_description
1 polymer ?
#
loop_
_entity_poly.entity_id
_entity_poly.type
_entity_poly.pdbx_seq_one_letter_code
_entity_poly.pdbx_strand_id
1 'polypeptide(L)'
;MMEFSEYQQPAKTIALHYASRAENSLASMVYGGQMDVRNAEEAKTLTEFFWSMSDDAAEDHAEDREISNQYDLEFWMEKLMNITIGYLTSLGYGDVWKDESFRINS
;
A
#
# COMPACT_ATOMS: atom_id res chain seq x y z
N MET A 1 4.25 3.94 -13.57
CA MET A 1 3.48 2.83 -12.99
C MET A 1 4.24 2.29 -11.80
N MET A 2 3.54 1.82 -10.77
CA MET A 2 4.20 1.20 -9.62
C MET A 2 4.80 -0.15 -10.05
N GLU A 3 6.11 -0.28 -9.90
CA GLU A 3 6.85 -1.48 -10.29
C GLU A 3 7.33 -2.26 -9.06
N PHE A 4 7.24 -3.58 -9.16
CA PHE A 4 7.71 -4.52 -8.16
C PHE A 4 8.74 -5.43 -8.81
N SER A 5 9.96 -5.44 -8.28
CA SER A 5 10.97 -6.44 -8.64
C SER A 5 10.54 -7.85 -8.25
N GLU A 6 11.28 -8.87 -8.69
CA GLU A 6 11.03 -10.27 -8.32
C GLU A 6 11.03 -10.47 -6.79
N TYR A 7 11.93 -9.80 -6.08
CA TYR A 7 12.02 -9.85 -4.62
C TYR A 7 10.90 -9.12 -3.90
N GLN A 8 10.14 -8.28 -4.60
CA GLN A 8 9.03 -7.49 -4.04
C GLN A 8 7.67 -8.07 -4.40
N GLN A 9 7.60 -9.22 -5.08
CA GLN A 9 6.31 -9.87 -5.38
C GLN A 9 5.48 -10.19 -4.13
N PRO A 10 6.06 -10.63 -2.99
CA PRO A 10 5.30 -10.80 -1.75
C PRO A 10 4.57 -9.53 -1.28
N ALA A 11 5.27 -8.39 -1.28
CA ALA A 11 4.69 -7.08 -0.99
C ALA A 11 3.52 -6.78 -1.94
N LYS A 12 3.70 -7.00 -3.25
CA LYS A 12 2.61 -6.83 -4.24
C LYS A 12 1.40 -7.71 -3.91
N THR A 13 1.63 -8.98 -3.60
CA THR A 13 0.57 -9.94 -3.25
C THR A 13 -0.22 -9.48 -2.03
N ILE A 14 0.46 -9.01 -0.98
CA ILE A 14 -0.18 -8.47 0.23
C ILE A 14 -1.03 -7.24 -0.11
N ALA A 15 -0.49 -6.28 -0.86
CA ALA A 15 -1.23 -5.09 -1.25
C ALA A 15 -2.49 -5.42 -2.07
N LEU A 16 -2.39 -6.37 -3.00
CA LEU A 16 -3.54 -6.82 -3.81
C LEU A 16 -4.56 -7.62 -3.00
N HIS A 17 -4.13 -8.39 -2.01
CA HIS A 17 -5.03 -9.09 -1.09
C HIS A 17 -5.93 -8.09 -0.36
N TYR A 18 -5.33 -7.08 0.26
CA TYR A 18 -6.08 -6.06 0.99
C TYR A 18 -6.89 -5.14 0.09
N ALA A 19 -6.38 -4.79 -1.10
CA ALA A 19 -7.14 -4.00 -2.07
C ALA A 19 -8.40 -4.74 -2.53
N SER A 20 -8.30 -6.06 -2.73
CA SER A 20 -9.46 -6.90 -3.02
C SER A 20 -10.42 -6.98 -1.84
N ARG A 21 -9.91 -7.10 -0.61
CA ARG A 21 -10.72 -7.21 0.61
C ARG A 21 -11.51 -5.92 0.89
N ALA A 22 -10.90 -4.76 0.64
CA ALA A 22 -11.51 -3.45 0.81
C ALA A 22 -12.36 -3.01 -0.41
N GLU A 23 -12.50 -3.86 -1.44
CA GLU A 23 -13.14 -3.51 -2.72
C GLU A 23 -12.60 -2.22 -3.36
N ASN A 24 -11.33 -1.90 -3.11
CA ASN A 24 -10.70 -0.66 -3.56
C ASN A 24 -10.07 -0.85 -4.94
N SER A 25 -10.80 -0.44 -5.98
CA SER A 25 -10.39 -0.58 -7.37
C SER A 25 -9.18 0.28 -7.73
N LEU A 26 -9.07 1.49 -7.17
CA LEU A 26 -7.91 2.37 -7.38
C LEU A 26 -6.64 1.69 -6.86
N ALA A 27 -6.65 1.25 -5.60
CA ALA A 27 -5.51 0.56 -5.00
C ALA A 27 -5.14 -0.71 -5.79
N SER A 28 -6.13 -1.51 -6.20
CA SER A 28 -5.91 -2.72 -7.00
C SER A 28 -5.21 -2.42 -8.33
N MET A 29 -5.61 -1.36 -9.04
CA MET A 29 -5.02 -0.98 -10.33
C MET A 29 -3.65 -0.31 -10.18
N VAL A 30 -3.40 0.43 -9.09
CA VAL A 30 -2.11 1.08 -8.84
C VAL A 30 -1.07 0.05 -8.36
N TYR A 31 -1.36 -0.71 -7.30
CA TYR A 31 -0.45 -1.75 -6.79
C TYR A 31 -0.25 -2.89 -7.78
N GLY A 32 -1.25 -3.18 -8.61
CA GLY A 32 -1.12 -4.17 -9.68
C GLY A 32 -0.26 -3.69 -10.86
N GLY A 33 0.02 -2.38 -10.95
CA GLY A 33 0.79 -1.75 -12.02
C GLY A 33 0.00 -1.50 -13.30
N GLN A 34 -1.34 -1.52 -13.26
CA GLN A 34 -2.21 -1.29 -14.41
C GLN A 34 -2.44 0.21 -14.69
N MET A 35 -2.29 1.08 -13.69
CA MET A 35 -2.40 2.53 -13.86
C MET A 35 -1.46 3.31 -12.95
N ASP A 36 -1.23 4.57 -13.32
CA ASP A 36 -0.62 5.56 -12.44
C ASP A 36 -1.66 6.41 -11.71
N VAL A 37 -1.30 6.89 -10.52
CA VAL A 37 -1.97 7.99 -9.82
C VAL A 37 -1.86 9.27 -10.65
N ARG A 38 -2.99 9.93 -10.89
CA ARG A 38 -3.11 11.02 -11.87
C ARG A 38 -3.27 12.41 -11.25
N ASN A 39 -3.63 12.46 -9.97
CA ASN A 39 -3.92 13.70 -9.26
C ASN A 39 -3.75 13.51 -7.74
N ALA A 40 -3.78 14.62 -7.02
CA ALA A 40 -3.60 14.62 -5.57
C ALA A 40 -4.72 13.87 -4.81
N GLU A 41 -5.94 13.84 -5.35
CA GLU A 41 -7.05 13.10 -4.71
C GLU A 41 -6.81 11.59 -4.79
N GLU A 42 -6.39 11.07 -5.94
CA GLU A 42 -6.00 9.67 -6.09
C GLU A 42 -4.79 9.31 -5.19
N ALA A 43 -3.81 10.23 -5.06
CA ALA A 43 -2.67 10.05 -4.16
C ALA A 43 -3.11 9.97 -2.69
N LYS A 44 -4.07 10.82 -2.30
CA LYS A 44 -4.68 10.80 -0.97
C LYS A 44 -5.44 9.49 -0.73
N THR A 45 -6.31 9.08 -1.65
CA THR A 45 -7.04 7.80 -1.55
C THR A 45 -6.09 6.61 -1.42
N LEU A 46 -4.98 6.60 -2.16
CA LEU A 46 -3.96 5.55 -2.05
C LEU A 46 -3.25 5.57 -0.69
N THR A 47 -2.98 6.77 -0.15
CA THR A 47 -2.37 6.95 1.18
C THR A 47 -3.31 6.49 2.29
N GLU A 48 -4.58 6.88 2.24
CA GLU A 48 -5.61 6.42 3.18
C GLU A 48 -5.78 4.90 3.13
N PHE A 49 -5.82 4.33 1.92
CA PHE A 49 -5.85 2.89 1.75
C PHE A 49 -4.62 2.21 2.36
N PHE A 50 -3.41 2.75 2.16
CA PHE A 50 -2.19 2.17 2.72
C PHE A 50 -2.26 2.07 4.26
N TRP A 51 -2.74 3.11 4.93
CA TRP A 51 -2.86 3.10 6.39
C TRP A 51 -3.95 2.15 6.87
N SER A 52 -5.12 2.17 6.23
CA SER A 52 -6.19 1.18 6.53
C SER A 52 -5.70 -0.26 6.34
N MET A 53 -4.93 -0.52 5.28
CA MET A 53 -4.29 -1.81 5.04
C MET A 53 -3.24 -2.17 6.10
N SER A 54 -2.56 -1.18 6.66
CA SER A 54 -1.55 -1.40 7.71
C SER A 54 -2.19 -1.79 9.04
N ASP A 55 -3.30 -1.17 9.40
CA ASP A 55 -4.09 -1.56 10.58
C ASP A 55 -4.62 -2.99 10.43
N ASP A 56 -5.23 -3.28 9.28
CA ASP A 56 -5.70 -4.60 8.88
C ASP A 56 -4.60 -5.67 8.95
N ALA A 57 -3.38 -5.34 8.54
CA ALA A 57 -2.22 -6.24 8.59
C ALA A 57 -1.68 -6.45 10.01
N ALA A 58 -1.76 -5.43 10.87
CA ALA A 58 -1.42 -5.57 12.28
C ALA A 58 -2.42 -6.49 13.00
N GLU A 59 -3.72 -6.38 12.70
CA GLU A 59 -4.75 -7.27 13.23
C GLU A 59 -4.55 -8.72 12.76
N ASP A 60 -4.38 -8.93 11.45
CA ASP A 60 -4.15 -10.28 10.91
C ASP A 60 -2.85 -10.90 11.47
N HIS A 61 -1.79 -10.10 11.66
CA HIS A 61 -0.56 -10.56 12.30
C HIS A 61 -0.77 -10.98 13.76
N ALA A 62 -1.53 -10.20 14.53
CA ALA A 62 -1.83 -10.50 15.93
C ALA A 62 -2.69 -11.77 16.10
N GLU A 63 -3.46 -12.14 15.08
CA GLU A 63 -4.25 -13.37 15.03
C GLU A 63 -3.53 -14.57 14.39
N ASP A 64 -2.21 -14.48 14.16
CA ASP A 64 -1.40 -15.49 13.49
C ASP A 64 -1.96 -15.89 12.10
N ARG A 65 -2.64 -14.95 11.41
CA ARG A 65 -3.17 -15.18 10.07
C ARG A 65 -2.08 -14.98 9.03
N GLU A 66 -1.90 -15.99 8.20
CA GLU A 66 -1.04 -15.91 7.03
C GLU A 66 -1.80 -15.36 5.81
N ILE A 67 -1.18 -14.47 5.05
CA ILE A 67 -1.74 -13.94 3.81
C ILE A 67 -1.01 -14.56 2.64
N SER A 68 -1.69 -15.41 1.89
CA SER A 68 -1.13 -16.02 0.67
C SER A 68 0.25 -16.68 0.88
N ASN A 69 0.41 -17.38 2.01
CA ASN A 69 1.66 -18.02 2.45
C ASN A 69 2.83 -17.04 2.68
N GLN A 70 2.54 -15.74 2.84
CA GLN A 70 3.54 -14.74 3.22
C GLN A 70 3.61 -14.67 4.73
N TYR A 71 4.77 -15.09 5.23
CA TYR A 71 5.18 -14.89 6.61
C TYR A 71 5.79 -13.49 6.76
N ASP A 72 5.79 -12.97 7.99
CA ASP A 72 6.39 -11.67 8.33
C ASP A 72 5.68 -10.48 7.66
N LEU A 73 4.39 -10.31 7.99
CA LEU A 73 3.57 -9.20 7.50
C LEU A 73 4.20 -7.84 7.84
N GLU A 74 4.83 -7.71 9.01
CA GLU A 74 5.53 -6.49 9.41
C GLU A 74 6.63 -6.11 8.40
N PHE A 75 7.52 -7.05 8.06
CA PHE A 75 8.58 -6.82 7.08
C PHE A 75 8.02 -6.39 5.72
N TRP A 76 7.00 -7.08 5.21
CA TRP A 76 6.45 -6.76 3.89
C TRP A 76 5.66 -5.46 3.87
N MET A 77 4.99 -5.10 4.97
CA MET A 77 4.33 -3.82 5.12
C MET A 77 5.32 -2.66 5.16
N GLU A 78 6.47 -2.82 5.83
CA GLU A 78 7.56 -1.84 5.78
C GLU A 78 8.12 -1.69 4.35
N LYS A 79 8.28 -2.80 3.62
CA LYS A 79 8.69 -2.75 2.21
C LYS A 79 7.65 -2.03 1.34
N LEU A 80 6.36 -2.31 1.55
CA LEU A 80 5.28 -1.62 0.84
C LEU A 80 5.29 -0.13 1.14
N MET A 81 5.48 0.27 2.40
CA MET A 81 5.58 1.69 2.78
C MET A 81 6.65 2.40 1.95
N ASN A 82 7.86 1.83 1.90
CA ASN A 82 8.97 2.41 1.14
C ASN A 82 8.69 2.50 -0.36
N ILE A 83 8.06 1.46 -0.93
CA ILE A 83 7.67 1.43 -2.35
C ILE A 83 6.62 2.52 -2.63
N THR A 84 5.58 2.63 -1.80
CA THR A 84 4.49 3.60 -1.96
C THR A 84 4.99 5.03 -1.81
N ILE A 85 5.85 5.32 -0.82
CA ILE A 85 6.47 6.63 -0.63
C ILE A 85 7.31 7.01 -1.86
N GLY A 86 8.18 6.10 -2.30
CA GLY A 86 9.05 6.35 -3.46
C GLY A 86 8.24 6.60 -4.72
N TYR A 87 7.19 5.80 -4.93
CA TYR A 87 6.26 5.92 -6.04
C TYR A 87 5.55 7.28 -6.05
N LEU A 88 4.85 7.66 -4.97
CA LEU A 88 4.13 8.93 -4.89
C LEU A 88 5.07 10.12 -5.00
N THR A 89 6.26 10.04 -4.39
CA THR A 89 7.29 11.08 -4.50
C THR A 89 7.75 11.26 -5.95
N SER A 90 7.96 10.17 -6.69
CA SER A 90 8.37 10.22 -8.11
C SER A 90 7.34 10.88 -9.02
N LEU A 91 6.07 10.88 -8.62
CA LEU A 91 4.96 11.54 -9.32
C LEU A 91 4.68 12.98 -8.84
N GLY A 92 5.45 13.48 -7.87
CA GLY A 92 5.25 14.82 -7.31
C GLY A 92 4.20 14.91 -6.19
N TYR A 93 3.78 13.77 -5.63
CA TYR A 93 2.78 13.68 -4.55
C TYR A 93 3.39 13.32 -3.18
N GLY A 94 4.71 13.53 -2.99
CA GLY A 94 5.39 13.25 -1.73
C GLY A 94 4.83 14.06 -0.55
N ASP A 95 4.45 15.33 -0.78
CA ASP A 95 3.82 16.16 0.24
C ASP A 95 2.42 15.67 0.60
N VAL A 96 1.65 15.16 -0.37
CA VAL A 96 0.33 14.55 -0.12
C VAL A 96 0.47 13.35 0.81
N TRP A 97 1.43 12.46 0.54
CA TRP A 97 1.71 11.34 1.43
C TRP A 97 2.00 11.81 2.85
N LYS A 98 2.88 12.81 3.00
CA LYS A 98 3.31 13.31 4.31
C LYS A 98 2.16 13.94 5.08
N ASP A 99 1.41 14.83 4.46
CA ASP A 99 0.33 15.58 5.10
C ASP A 99 -0.83 14.66 5.48
N GLU A 100 -1.21 13.73 4.59
CA GLU A 100 -2.27 12.77 4.87
C GLU A 100 -1.84 11.74 5.93
N SER A 101 -0.59 11.26 5.89
CA SER A 101 -0.07 10.37 6.93
C SER A 101 -0.03 11.05 8.30
N PHE A 102 0.35 12.34 8.35
CA PHE A 102 0.30 13.10 9.60
C PHE A 102 -1.13 13.24 10.12
N ARG A 103 -2.08 13.55 9.24
CA ARG A 103 -3.51 13.67 9.60
C ARG A 103 -4.11 12.37 10.13
N ILE A 104 -3.71 11.23 9.58
CA ILE A 104 -4.24 9.91 9.99
C ILE A 104 -3.65 9.48 11.34
N ASN A 105 -2.37 9.78 11.58
CA ASN A 105 -1.63 9.35 12.77
C ASN A 105 -1.56 10.41 13.89
N SER A 106 -2.28 11.53 13.78
CA SER A 106 -2.35 12.59 14.79
C SER A 106 -3.42 12.32 15.84
#